data_AF-A0A535XCY1-F1
#
_entry.id   AF-A0A535XCY1-F1
#
_cell.length_a   1.000
_cell.length_b   1.000
_cell.length_c   1.000
_cell.angle_alpha   90.00
_cell.angle_beta   90.00
_cell.angle_gamma   90.00
#
_symmetry.space_group_name_H-M   'P 1'
#
loop_
_entity.id
_entity.type
_entity.pdbx_description
1 polymer ?
#
loop_
_entity_poly.entity_id
_entity_poly.type
_entity_poly.pdbx_seq_one_letter_code
_entity_poly.pdbx_strand_id
1 'polypeptide(L)'
;MRRAPPRGGAFLFRAKIPPVGHRTIAKLGEIRDEELHRAGGTDGPTRKFLLYAALRREQRVAVVAETSAGTEIVRILTLAQSAFRELEALLAGRPTRLLDDVRDGEWTLRDLLRHAIATELRYREQVRYSATRADSETIAIPPERLPCDRLDPPDPTFADSRRGDLARTLGLLARAREETDSALAGLDDALLGRPSLWGEARIDVRERLHQIAAHLVEVTLQTEKMIRAAGEIDSEARRIARRIWSWRGRHERLSRPELLVALDEELAAICLA
;
A
#
# COMPACT_ATOMS: atom_id res chain seq x y z
N MET A 1 -45.81 -0.25 16.52
CA MET A 1 -44.60 0.59 16.50
C MET A 1 -43.51 -0.13 15.71
N ARG A 2 -43.25 0.28 14.46
CA ARG A 2 -42.17 -0.29 13.63
C ARG A 2 -40.87 0.43 13.97
N ARG A 3 -39.86 -0.30 14.47
CA ARG A 3 -38.50 0.23 14.67
C ARG A 3 -37.87 0.50 13.30
N ALA A 4 -37.39 1.72 13.11
CA ALA A 4 -36.58 2.08 11.95
C ALA A 4 -35.26 1.31 11.95
N PRO A 5 -34.70 0.94 10.78
CA PRO A 5 -33.39 0.29 10.71
C PRO A 5 -32.28 1.29 11.11
N PRO A 6 -31.15 0.81 11.66
CA PRO A 6 -30.03 1.66 12.00
C PRO A 6 -29.46 2.29 10.73
N ARG A 7 -29.17 3.59 10.81
CA ARG A 7 -28.47 4.35 9.77
C ARG A 7 -27.06 3.78 9.66
N GLY A 8 -26.84 2.89 8.69
CA GLY A 8 -25.50 2.50 8.26
C GLY A 8 -24.75 3.78 7.85
N GLY A 9 -23.67 4.09 8.57
CA GLY A 9 -22.75 5.14 8.19
C GLY A 9 -22.19 4.80 6.82
N ALA A 10 -22.69 5.48 5.80
CA ALA A 10 -22.14 5.38 4.46
C ALA A 10 -20.74 5.99 4.48
N PHE A 11 -19.73 5.16 4.76
CA PHE A 11 -18.36 5.40 4.31
C PHE A 11 -18.35 5.26 2.80
N LEU A 12 -18.93 6.26 2.12
CA LEU A 12 -18.75 6.45 0.69
C LEU A 12 -17.28 6.75 0.48
N PHE A 13 -16.52 5.73 0.08
CA PHE A 13 -15.25 5.92 -0.62
C PHE A 13 -15.54 6.76 -1.86
N ARG A 14 -15.50 8.10 -1.70
CA ARG A 14 -15.71 9.09 -2.75
C ARG A 14 -14.54 10.06 -2.75
N ALA A 15 -13.55 9.72 -3.55
CA ALA A 15 -12.95 10.54 -4.60
C ALA A 15 -11.71 9.79 -5.09
N LYS A 16 -11.54 9.68 -6.42
CA LYS A 16 -10.24 9.33 -7.01
C LYS A 16 -9.26 10.41 -6.54
N ILE A 17 -8.47 10.11 -5.51
CA ILE A 17 -7.38 10.99 -5.08
C ILE A 17 -6.43 11.09 -6.29
N PRO A 18 -6.23 12.27 -6.89
CA PRO A 18 -5.31 12.40 -8.01
C PRO A 18 -3.91 11.97 -7.54
N PRO A 19 -3.12 11.29 -8.39
CA PRO A 19 -1.80 10.79 -8.03
C PRO A 19 -0.79 11.94 -8.03
N VAL A 20 -0.90 12.86 -7.07
CA VAL A 20 0.11 13.91 -6.87
C VAL A 20 1.31 13.36 -6.10
N GLY A 21 1.08 12.32 -5.27
CA GLY A 21 2.11 11.70 -4.45
C GLY A 21 3.31 11.09 -5.17
N HIS A 22 3.09 10.32 -6.24
CA HIS A 22 4.16 9.50 -6.83
C HIS A 22 5.30 10.35 -7.43
N ARG A 23 4.98 11.50 -8.05
CA ARG A 23 6.00 12.41 -8.61
C ARG A 23 6.79 13.13 -7.52
N THR A 24 6.13 13.56 -6.45
CA THR A 24 6.80 14.23 -5.32
C THR A 24 7.72 13.26 -4.60
N ILE A 25 7.28 12.04 -4.31
CA ILE A 25 8.14 11.03 -3.67
C ILE A 25 9.33 10.66 -4.56
N ALA A 26 9.13 10.53 -5.87
CA ALA A 26 10.23 10.32 -6.82
C ALA A 26 11.29 11.44 -6.71
N LYS A 27 10.87 12.71 -6.75
CA LYS A 27 11.75 13.88 -6.62
C LYS A 27 12.46 13.95 -5.27
N LEU A 28 11.76 13.65 -4.17
CA LEU A 28 12.41 13.58 -2.85
C LEU A 28 13.51 12.52 -2.81
N GLY A 29 13.31 11.41 -3.52
CA GLY A 29 14.30 10.35 -3.66
C GLY A 29 15.48 10.68 -4.57
N GLU A 30 15.46 11.81 -5.29
CA GLU A 30 16.57 12.33 -6.10
C GLU A 30 17.47 13.31 -5.31
N ILE A 31 17.01 13.77 -4.14
CA ILE A 31 17.80 14.64 -3.27
C ILE A 31 19.03 13.86 -2.78
N ARG A 32 20.21 14.35 -3.13
CA ARG A 32 21.50 13.80 -2.70
C ARG A 32 21.78 14.16 -1.24
N ASP A 33 22.59 13.37 -0.56
CA ASP A 33 22.89 13.57 0.86
C ASP A 33 23.56 14.94 1.09
N GLU A 34 24.42 15.42 0.18
CA GLU A 34 25.03 16.76 0.32
C GLU A 34 24.00 17.89 0.21
N GLU A 35 22.98 17.71 -0.62
CA GLU A 35 21.89 18.68 -0.80
C GLU A 35 20.92 18.64 0.38
N LEU A 36 20.68 17.45 0.93
CA LEU A 36 19.82 17.22 2.09
C LEU A 36 20.30 18.02 3.32
N HIS A 37 21.61 18.14 3.48
CA HIS A 37 22.26 18.84 4.59
C HIS A 37 22.50 20.34 4.34
N ARG A 38 22.28 20.84 3.12
CA ARG A 38 22.49 22.26 2.81
C ARG A 38 21.38 23.11 3.43
N ALA A 39 21.76 24.23 4.03
CA ALA A 39 20.82 25.23 4.54
C ALA A 39 20.14 25.99 3.39
N GLY A 40 18.86 26.33 3.57
CA GLY A 40 18.12 27.19 2.64
C GLY A 40 18.52 28.66 2.79
N GLY A 41 19.67 29.05 2.24
CA GLY A 41 20.25 30.39 2.42
C GLY A 41 21.05 30.52 3.73
N THR A 42 21.32 31.75 4.17
CA THR A 42 22.27 32.02 5.28
C THR A 42 21.84 31.43 6.62
N ASP A 43 20.54 31.45 6.93
CA ASP A 43 19.97 31.00 8.22
C ASP A 43 18.74 30.07 8.05
N GLY A 44 18.47 29.59 6.83
CA GLY A 44 17.28 28.78 6.57
C GLY A 44 17.42 27.32 7.04
N PRO A 45 16.29 26.63 7.30
CA PRO A 45 16.32 25.22 7.66
C PRO A 45 16.91 24.37 6.53
N THR A 46 17.53 23.25 6.89
CA THR A 46 17.98 22.26 5.92
C THR A 46 16.78 21.47 5.37
N ARG A 47 16.91 20.91 4.16
CA ARG A 47 15.90 19.96 3.63
C ARG A 47 15.68 18.79 4.58
N LYS A 48 16.73 18.31 5.27
CA LYS A 48 16.62 17.28 6.32
C LYS A 48 15.65 17.69 7.42
N PHE A 49 15.79 18.91 7.95
CA PHE A 49 14.91 19.41 8.99
C PHE A 49 13.45 19.46 8.51
N LEU A 50 13.22 19.94 7.28
CA LEU A 50 11.89 20.02 6.68
C LEU A 50 11.27 18.64 6.46
N LEU A 51 12.03 17.64 5.99
CA LEU A 51 11.54 16.27 5.85
C LEU A 51 11.13 15.64 7.19
N TYR A 52 11.91 15.86 8.25
CA TYR A 52 11.51 15.40 9.58
C TYR A 52 10.31 16.16 10.15
N ALA A 53 10.13 17.44 9.78
CA ALA A 53 8.91 18.18 10.12
C ALA A 53 7.68 17.58 9.42
N ALA A 54 7.78 17.29 8.12
CA ALA A 54 6.74 16.61 7.37
C ALA A 54 6.42 15.22 7.95
N LEU A 55 7.44 14.42 8.31
CA LEU A 55 7.26 13.13 8.96
C LEU A 55 6.44 13.25 10.26
N ARG A 56 6.79 14.19 11.15
CA ARG A 56 6.03 14.43 12.38
C ARG A 56 4.60 14.87 12.09
N ARG A 57 4.37 15.60 11.00
CA ARG A 57 3.04 16.02 10.57
C ARG A 57 2.19 14.83 10.16
N GLU A 58 2.72 13.92 9.33
CA GLU A 58 2.03 12.68 8.94
C GLU A 58 1.71 11.80 10.15
N GLN A 59 2.67 11.62 11.06
CA GLN A 59 2.48 10.89 12.32
C GLN A 59 1.33 11.46 13.14
N ARG A 60 1.28 12.78 13.32
CA ARG A 60 0.22 13.45 14.08
C ARG A 60 -1.15 13.25 13.43
N VAL A 61 -1.23 13.31 12.10
CA VAL A 61 -2.50 13.07 11.39
C VAL A 61 -2.92 11.61 11.52
N ALA A 62 -1.98 10.67 11.40
CA ALA A 62 -2.25 9.24 11.54
C ALA A 62 -2.82 8.88 12.90
N VAL A 63 -2.25 9.40 14.00
CA VAL A 63 -2.79 9.16 15.35
C VAL A 63 -4.26 9.63 15.45
N VAL A 64 -4.57 10.81 14.91
CA VAL A 64 -5.95 11.34 14.93
C VAL A 64 -6.88 10.48 14.07
N ALA A 65 -6.44 10.09 12.87
CA ALA A 65 -7.23 9.27 11.96
C ALA A 65 -7.52 7.88 12.54
N GLU A 66 -6.53 7.23 13.16
CA GLU A 66 -6.68 5.91 13.77
C GLU A 66 -7.69 5.90 14.92
N THR A 67 -7.72 6.95 15.76
CA THR A 67 -8.74 7.06 16.81
C THR A 67 -10.16 7.20 16.26
N SER A 68 -10.29 7.60 14.99
CA SER A 68 -11.57 7.73 14.29
C SER A 68 -11.88 6.53 13.40
N ALA A 69 -10.97 5.56 13.26
CA ALA A 69 -11.15 4.39 12.42
C ALA A 69 -12.21 3.46 13.01
N GLY A 70 -13.39 3.42 12.37
CA GLY A 70 -14.59 2.80 12.92
C GLY A 70 -14.42 1.32 13.31
N THR A 71 -14.06 0.47 12.36
CA THR A 71 -14.03 -1.00 12.53
C THR A 71 -12.61 -1.55 12.67
N GLU A 72 -12.48 -2.72 13.28
CA GLU A 72 -11.22 -3.47 13.34
C GLU A 72 -10.71 -3.79 11.93
N ILE A 73 -11.61 -4.20 11.03
CA ILE A 73 -11.27 -4.46 9.61
C ILE A 73 -10.63 -3.24 8.95
N VAL A 74 -11.21 -2.04 9.10
CA VAL A 74 -10.64 -0.81 8.52
C VAL A 74 -9.24 -0.52 9.10
N ARG A 75 -9.03 -0.75 10.40
CA ARG A 75 -7.70 -0.61 11.02
C ARG A 75 -6.69 -1.61 10.45
N ILE A 76 -7.09 -2.86 10.22
CA ILE A 76 -6.21 -3.87 9.61
C ILE A 76 -5.88 -3.51 8.15
N LEU A 77 -6.85 -3.11 7.35
CA LEU A 77 -6.63 -2.68 5.96
C LEU A 77 -5.72 -1.44 5.86
N THR A 78 -5.77 -0.56 6.87
CA THR A 78 -4.87 0.59 7.00
C THR A 78 -3.40 0.16 7.18
N LEU A 79 -3.13 -0.98 7.84
CA LEU A 79 -1.78 -1.56 7.91
C LEU A 79 -1.30 -2.03 6.53
N ALA A 80 -2.17 -2.67 5.75
CA ALA A 80 -1.84 -3.08 4.38
C ALA A 80 -1.58 -1.87 3.48
N GLN A 81 -2.37 -0.80 3.62
CA GLN A 81 -2.14 0.44 2.88
C GLN A 81 -0.81 1.10 3.25
N SER A 82 -0.43 1.11 4.53
CA SER A 82 0.88 1.59 5.00
C SER A 82 2.04 0.79 4.39
N ALA A 83 1.94 -0.54 4.37
CA ALA A 83 2.93 -1.42 3.75
C ALA A 83 3.03 -1.19 2.22
N PHE A 84 1.90 -1.05 1.53
CA PHE A 84 1.87 -0.72 0.10
C PHE A 84 2.56 0.63 -0.19
N ARG A 85 2.29 1.66 0.61
CA ARG A 85 2.95 2.96 0.44
C ARG A 85 4.46 2.87 0.69
N GLU A 86 4.92 2.04 1.62
CA GLU A 86 6.36 1.84 1.77
C GLU A 86 7.00 1.23 0.51
N LEU A 87 6.38 0.20 -0.09
CA LEU A 87 6.82 -0.39 -1.36
C LEU A 87 6.81 0.63 -2.50
N GLU A 88 5.74 1.42 -2.61
CA GLU A 88 5.63 2.45 -3.64
C GLU A 88 6.75 3.48 -3.51
N ALA A 89 7.05 3.96 -2.30
CA ALA A 89 8.12 4.92 -2.08
C ALA A 89 9.53 4.34 -2.29
N LEU A 90 9.70 3.03 -2.03
CA LEU A 90 10.95 2.32 -2.35
C LEU A 90 11.25 2.35 -3.86
N LEU A 91 10.21 2.23 -4.69
CA LEU A 91 10.32 2.09 -6.14
C LEU A 91 10.11 3.40 -6.93
N ALA A 92 9.47 4.40 -6.34
CA ALA A 92 9.17 5.67 -7.00
C ALA A 92 10.44 6.35 -7.53
N GLY A 93 10.40 6.78 -8.81
CA GLY A 93 11.50 7.47 -9.48
C GLY A 93 12.66 6.59 -9.91
N ARG A 94 12.60 5.27 -9.69
CA ARG A 94 13.66 4.36 -10.15
C ARG A 94 13.54 4.05 -11.65
N PRO A 95 14.66 3.69 -12.31
CA PRO A 95 14.63 3.39 -13.73
C PRO A 95 13.90 2.07 -14.01
N THR A 96 13.06 2.08 -15.05
CA THR A 96 12.25 0.93 -15.47
C THR A 96 13.06 -0.34 -15.73
N ARG A 97 14.32 -0.22 -16.17
CA ARG A 97 15.21 -1.37 -16.42
C ARG A 97 15.34 -2.30 -15.20
N LEU A 98 15.20 -1.77 -13.98
CA LEU A 98 15.25 -2.60 -12.77
C LEU A 98 14.19 -3.68 -12.75
N LEU A 99 13.04 -3.50 -13.42
CA LEU A 99 12.01 -4.54 -13.48
C LEU A 99 12.54 -5.87 -14.02
N ASP A 100 13.46 -5.81 -14.98
CA ASP A 100 13.92 -6.97 -15.74
C ASP A 100 15.42 -7.28 -15.46
N ASP A 101 16.20 -6.29 -15.03
CA ASP A 101 17.63 -6.41 -14.73
C ASP A 101 17.90 -7.09 -13.37
N VAL A 102 17.09 -6.80 -12.34
CA VAL A 102 17.37 -7.28 -10.97
C VAL A 102 16.64 -8.59 -10.68
N ARG A 103 17.31 -9.49 -9.95
CA ARG A 103 16.84 -10.85 -9.71
C ARG A 103 17.03 -11.31 -8.28
N ASP A 104 16.17 -12.23 -7.85
CA ASP A 104 16.36 -13.09 -6.69
C ASP A 104 16.09 -14.54 -7.10
N GLY A 105 17.18 -15.30 -7.33
CA GLY A 105 17.10 -16.56 -8.05
C GLY A 105 16.54 -16.36 -9.45
N GLU A 106 15.50 -17.13 -9.80
CA GLU A 106 14.86 -17.06 -11.12
C GLU A 106 13.92 -15.86 -11.29
N TRP A 107 13.52 -15.21 -10.19
CA TRP A 107 12.49 -14.17 -10.21
C TRP A 107 13.08 -12.81 -10.56
N THR A 108 12.50 -12.15 -11.57
CA THR A 108 12.72 -10.72 -11.81
C THR A 108 11.89 -9.87 -10.85
N LEU A 109 12.21 -8.58 -10.73
CA LEU A 109 11.37 -7.66 -9.96
C LEU A 109 9.97 -7.54 -10.58
N ARG A 110 9.87 -7.64 -11.92
CA ARG A 110 8.57 -7.72 -12.61
C ARG A 110 7.76 -8.92 -12.13
N ASP A 111 8.37 -10.10 -12.05
CA ASP A 111 7.68 -11.31 -11.59
C ASP A 111 7.21 -11.15 -10.14
N LEU A 112 8.06 -10.58 -9.27
CA LEU A 112 7.71 -10.30 -7.88
C LEU A 112 6.52 -9.32 -7.76
N LEU A 113 6.51 -8.22 -8.51
CA LEU A 113 5.40 -7.26 -8.46
C LEU A 113 4.11 -7.83 -9.07
N ARG A 114 4.22 -8.67 -10.10
CA ARG A 114 3.08 -9.39 -10.67
C ARG A 114 2.51 -10.40 -9.67
N HIS A 115 3.38 -11.10 -8.96
CA HIS A 115 2.98 -11.98 -7.86
C HIS A 115 2.28 -11.20 -6.74
N ALA A 116 2.75 -10.00 -6.40
CA ALA A 116 2.09 -9.12 -5.45
C ALA A 116 0.66 -8.76 -5.90
N ILE A 117 0.48 -8.37 -7.16
CA ILE A 117 -0.86 -8.09 -7.74
C ILE A 117 -1.76 -9.33 -7.66
N ALA A 118 -1.29 -10.49 -8.12
CA ALA A 118 -2.08 -11.72 -8.12
C ALA A 118 -2.47 -12.15 -6.71
N THR A 119 -1.52 -12.09 -5.78
CA THR A 119 -1.75 -12.47 -4.37
C THR A 119 -2.75 -11.54 -3.70
N GLU A 120 -2.70 -10.24 -3.99
CA GLU A 120 -3.66 -9.27 -3.50
C GLU A 120 -5.10 -9.63 -3.90
N LEU A 121 -5.32 -9.87 -5.20
CA LEU A 121 -6.63 -10.25 -5.74
C LEU A 121 -7.12 -11.58 -5.15
N ARG A 122 -6.21 -12.54 -4.97
CA ARG A 122 -6.54 -13.84 -4.38
C ARG A 122 -6.88 -13.73 -2.89
N TYR A 123 -6.14 -12.92 -2.13
CA TYR A 123 -6.38 -12.72 -0.71
C TYR A 123 -7.71 -12.02 -0.48
N ARG A 124 -8.07 -11.04 -1.32
CA ARG A 124 -9.41 -10.46 -1.35
C ARG A 124 -10.51 -11.52 -1.44
N GLU A 125 -10.46 -12.39 -2.44
CA GLU A 125 -11.51 -13.41 -2.62
C GLU A 125 -11.49 -14.48 -1.51
N GLN A 126 -10.31 -14.82 -0.98
CA GLN A 126 -10.17 -15.75 0.15
C GLN A 126 -10.80 -15.18 1.42
N VAL A 127 -10.55 -13.91 1.75
CA VAL A 127 -11.16 -13.24 2.90
C VAL A 127 -12.67 -13.18 2.72
N ARG A 128 -13.16 -12.73 1.55
CA ARG A 128 -14.61 -12.69 1.26
C ARG A 128 -15.25 -14.05 1.43
N TYR A 129 -14.67 -15.09 0.82
CA TYR A 129 -15.16 -16.45 0.93
C TYR A 129 -15.23 -16.90 2.38
N SER A 130 -14.14 -16.81 3.15
CA SER A 130 -14.12 -17.24 4.54
C SER A 130 -15.10 -16.47 5.42
N ALA A 131 -15.27 -15.16 5.17
CA ALA A 131 -16.20 -14.31 5.90
C ALA A 131 -17.66 -14.60 5.57
N THR A 132 -18.00 -14.94 4.32
CA THR A 132 -19.41 -14.98 3.87
C THR A 132 -19.92 -16.36 3.43
N ARG A 133 -19.06 -17.39 3.33
CA ARG A 133 -19.49 -18.76 3.02
C ARG A 133 -20.53 -19.24 4.03
N ALA A 134 -21.45 -20.10 3.60
CA ALA A 134 -22.35 -20.81 4.49
C ALA A 134 -21.56 -21.77 5.42
N ASP A 135 -22.15 -22.15 6.54
CA ASP A 135 -21.50 -23.06 7.50
C ASP A 135 -21.43 -24.50 6.98
N SER A 136 -22.25 -24.85 5.98
CA SER A 136 -22.19 -26.13 5.27
C SER A 136 -21.10 -26.20 4.19
N GLU A 137 -20.53 -25.06 3.78
CA GLU A 137 -19.47 -25.01 2.77
C GLU A 137 -18.10 -25.35 3.39
N THR A 138 -17.19 -25.87 2.57
CA THR A 138 -15.82 -26.18 3.01
C THR A 138 -15.07 -24.91 3.40
N ILE A 139 -14.16 -25.02 4.38
CA ILE A 139 -13.34 -23.87 4.79
C ILE A 139 -12.41 -23.40 3.66
N ALA A 140 -11.85 -24.35 2.89
CA ALA A 140 -11.03 -24.06 1.72
C ALA A 140 -11.89 -23.44 0.62
N ILE A 141 -11.42 -22.32 0.06
CA ILE A 141 -12.03 -21.72 -1.13
C ILE A 141 -11.86 -22.70 -2.31
N PRO A 142 -12.95 -23.00 -3.04
CA PRO A 142 -12.86 -23.78 -4.27
C PRO A 142 -11.94 -23.11 -5.31
N PRO A 143 -11.05 -23.86 -6.01
CA PRO A 143 -10.12 -23.30 -6.98
C PRO A 143 -10.76 -22.41 -8.05
N GLU A 144 -11.95 -22.77 -8.52
CA GLU A 144 -12.74 -22.05 -9.53
C GLU A 144 -13.24 -20.68 -9.08
N ARG A 145 -13.22 -20.40 -7.76
CA ARG A 145 -13.57 -19.08 -7.20
C ARG A 145 -12.38 -18.15 -7.06
N LEU A 146 -11.16 -18.63 -7.30
CA LEU A 146 -9.97 -17.79 -7.28
C LEU A 146 -9.87 -17.01 -8.61
N PRO A 147 -9.53 -15.72 -8.56
CA PRO A 147 -9.61 -14.86 -9.74
C PRO A 147 -8.53 -15.13 -10.78
N CYS A 148 -7.41 -15.75 -10.37
CA CYS A 148 -6.23 -15.92 -11.20
C CYS A 148 -5.23 -16.90 -10.57
N ASP A 149 -4.20 -17.31 -11.30
CA ASP A 149 -3.04 -18.01 -10.73
C ASP A 149 -2.17 -17.07 -9.86
N ARG A 150 -1.29 -17.61 -9.00
CA ARG A 150 -0.42 -16.83 -8.10
C ARG A 150 0.64 -15.98 -8.82
N LEU A 151 0.96 -16.26 -10.08
CA LEU A 151 1.92 -15.49 -10.88
C LEU A 151 1.30 -14.75 -12.06
N ASP A 152 0.01 -14.98 -12.32
CA ASP A 152 -0.63 -14.53 -13.54
C ASP A 152 -1.89 -13.70 -13.26
N PRO A 153 -1.75 -12.41 -12.90
CA PRO A 153 -2.90 -11.51 -12.76
C PRO A 153 -3.82 -11.54 -13.99
N PRO A 154 -5.14 -11.35 -13.81
CA PRO A 154 -6.10 -11.60 -14.87
C PRO A 154 -6.07 -10.53 -15.97
N ASP A 155 -6.05 -10.99 -17.22
CA ASP A 155 -6.21 -10.15 -18.40
C ASP A 155 -7.70 -9.84 -18.67
N PRO A 156 -8.02 -8.74 -19.39
CA PRO A 156 -7.11 -7.72 -19.91
C PRO A 156 -6.70 -6.68 -18.86
N THR A 157 -7.35 -6.66 -17.70
CA THR A 157 -7.22 -5.58 -16.69
C THR A 157 -5.79 -5.36 -16.23
N PHE A 158 -5.01 -6.44 -16.08
CA PHE A 158 -3.64 -6.41 -15.58
C PHE A 158 -2.59 -6.77 -16.64
N ALA A 159 -2.96 -6.87 -17.92
CA ALA A 159 -2.06 -7.29 -19.00
C ALA A 159 -0.78 -6.44 -19.09
N ASP A 160 -0.90 -5.14 -18.81
CA ASP A 160 0.24 -4.22 -18.81
C ASP A 160 1.28 -4.55 -17.74
N SER A 161 1.00 -5.36 -16.72
CA SER A 161 2.03 -5.78 -15.76
C SER A 161 3.15 -6.62 -16.42
N ARG A 162 2.86 -7.21 -17.59
CA ARG A 162 3.84 -8.02 -18.34
C ARG A 162 4.89 -7.19 -19.08
N ARG A 163 4.57 -5.96 -19.49
CA ARG A 163 5.41 -5.15 -20.40
C ARG A 163 5.47 -3.67 -20.09
N GLY A 164 4.58 -3.19 -19.21
CA GLY A 164 4.51 -1.81 -18.79
C GLY A 164 5.74 -1.41 -17.99
N ASP A 165 5.92 -0.10 -17.86
CA ASP A 165 6.99 0.47 -17.04
C ASP A 165 6.72 0.30 -15.53
N LEU A 166 7.68 0.73 -14.72
CA LEU A 166 7.60 0.60 -13.27
C LEU A 166 6.41 1.38 -12.70
N ALA A 167 6.17 2.61 -13.18
CA ALA A 167 5.05 3.43 -12.73
C ALA A 167 3.70 2.78 -13.07
N ARG A 168 3.58 2.19 -14.26
CA ARG A 168 2.39 1.44 -14.68
C ARG A 168 2.17 0.21 -13.81
N THR A 169 3.22 -0.54 -13.52
CA THR A 169 3.15 -1.74 -12.67
C THR A 169 2.73 -1.38 -11.24
N LEU A 170 3.30 -0.33 -10.65
CA LEU A 170 2.87 0.20 -9.36
C LEU A 170 1.42 0.69 -9.37
N GLY A 171 0.99 1.35 -10.44
CA GLY A 171 -0.40 1.78 -10.60
C GLY A 171 -1.39 0.61 -10.70
N LEU A 172 -0.98 -0.53 -11.27
CA LEU A 172 -1.78 -1.75 -11.27
C LEU A 172 -1.88 -2.38 -9.88
N LEU A 173 -0.79 -2.40 -9.11
CA LEU A 173 -0.83 -2.84 -7.71
C LEU A 173 -1.70 -1.90 -6.85
N ALA A 174 -1.59 -0.59 -7.04
CA ALA A 174 -2.45 0.40 -6.37
C ALA A 174 -3.93 0.16 -6.67
N ARG A 175 -4.26 -0.19 -7.93
CA ARG A 175 -5.62 -0.55 -8.31
C ARG A 175 -6.08 -1.83 -7.61
N ALA A 176 -5.26 -2.88 -7.58
CA ALA A 176 -5.60 -4.12 -6.87
C ALA A 176 -5.82 -3.88 -5.35
N ARG A 177 -5.02 -2.99 -4.74
CA ARG A 177 -5.23 -2.49 -3.36
C ARG A 177 -6.57 -1.80 -3.19
N GLU A 178 -6.89 -0.84 -4.06
CA GLU A 178 -8.14 -0.10 -3.99
C GLU A 178 -9.37 -1.00 -4.15
N GLU A 179 -9.32 -1.96 -5.09
CA GLU A 179 -10.37 -2.95 -5.29
C GLU A 179 -10.53 -3.87 -4.06
N THR A 180 -9.42 -4.27 -3.43
CA THR A 180 -9.42 -5.09 -2.22
C THR A 180 -10.03 -4.35 -1.04
N ASP A 181 -9.58 -3.13 -0.79
CA ASP A 181 -10.12 -2.31 0.29
C ASP A 181 -11.62 -2.05 0.10
N SER A 182 -12.04 -1.72 -1.13
CA SER A 182 -13.45 -1.48 -1.44
C SER A 182 -14.32 -2.72 -1.21
N ALA A 183 -13.78 -3.91 -1.48
CA ALA A 183 -14.50 -5.16 -1.29
C ALA A 183 -14.56 -5.62 0.17
N LEU A 184 -13.57 -5.26 1.00
CA LEU A 184 -13.41 -5.79 2.36
C LEU A 184 -13.81 -4.79 3.46
N ALA A 185 -13.72 -3.48 3.23
CA ALA A 185 -13.93 -2.46 4.27
C ALA A 185 -15.36 -2.44 4.85
N GLY A 186 -16.34 -2.97 4.11
CA GLY A 186 -17.74 -3.06 4.54
C GLY A 186 -18.13 -4.35 5.24
N LEU A 187 -17.18 -5.28 5.46
CA LEU A 187 -17.44 -6.49 6.23
C LEU A 187 -17.71 -6.15 7.70
N ASP A 188 -18.54 -6.97 8.36
CA ASP A 188 -18.83 -6.84 9.79
C ASP A 188 -17.69 -7.47 10.61
N ASP A 189 -17.22 -6.76 11.64
CA ASP A 189 -16.19 -7.24 12.58
C ASP A 189 -16.60 -8.56 13.26
N ALA A 190 -17.91 -8.84 13.38
CA ALA A 190 -18.41 -10.12 13.88
C ALA A 190 -17.95 -11.34 13.06
N LEU A 191 -17.54 -11.14 11.80
CA LEU A 191 -17.07 -12.21 10.91
C LEU A 191 -15.58 -12.53 11.10
N LEU A 192 -14.83 -11.71 11.85
CA LEU A 192 -13.38 -11.85 12.00
C LEU A 192 -12.94 -13.19 12.60
N GLY A 193 -13.78 -13.79 13.46
CA GLY A 193 -13.52 -15.09 14.06
C GLY A 193 -13.88 -16.30 13.19
N ARG A 194 -14.42 -16.09 11.97
CA ARG A 194 -14.79 -17.21 11.10
C ARG A 194 -13.54 -17.97 10.63
N PRO A 195 -13.59 -19.32 10.55
CA PRO A 195 -12.46 -20.11 10.09
C PRO A 195 -12.04 -19.82 8.64
N SER A 196 -10.72 -19.76 8.41
CA SER A 196 -10.03 -19.64 7.12
C SER A 196 -8.81 -20.57 7.06
N LEU A 197 -8.07 -20.51 5.96
CA LEU A 197 -6.84 -21.29 5.73
C LEU A 197 -5.74 -20.42 5.12
N TRP A 198 -4.50 -20.71 5.53
CA TRP A 198 -3.29 -20.25 4.86
C TRP A 198 -2.38 -21.45 4.61
N GLY A 199 -2.33 -21.90 3.35
CA GLY A 199 -1.80 -23.24 3.04
C GLY A 199 -2.65 -24.30 3.74
N GLU A 200 -2.01 -25.14 4.55
CA GLU A 200 -2.67 -26.15 5.39
C GLU A 200 -2.99 -25.64 6.80
N ALA A 201 -2.46 -24.47 7.19
CA ALA A 201 -2.65 -23.91 8.52
C ALA A 201 -4.08 -23.34 8.67
N ARG A 202 -4.76 -23.77 9.74
CA ARG A 202 -6.05 -23.19 10.14
C ARG A 202 -5.83 -21.87 10.85
N ILE A 203 -6.45 -20.84 10.31
CA ILE A 203 -6.43 -19.47 10.83
C ILE A 203 -7.86 -18.92 10.84
N ASP A 204 -8.08 -17.71 11.33
CA ASP A 204 -9.36 -17.02 11.21
C ASP A 204 -9.32 -15.91 10.13
N VAL A 205 -10.46 -15.27 9.88
CA VAL A 205 -10.55 -14.15 8.92
C VAL A 205 -9.68 -12.97 9.35
N ARG A 206 -9.54 -12.71 10.66
CA ARG A 206 -8.67 -11.65 11.19
C ARG A 206 -7.22 -11.87 10.80
N GLU A 207 -6.66 -13.04 11.09
CA GLU A 207 -5.30 -13.40 10.74
C GLU A 207 -5.13 -13.37 9.21
N ARG A 208 -6.12 -13.88 8.46
CA ARG A 208 -6.10 -13.85 6.98
C ARG A 208 -6.03 -12.43 6.43
N LEU A 209 -6.71 -11.46 7.03
CA LEU A 209 -6.62 -10.04 6.67
C LEU A 209 -5.22 -9.48 6.95
N HIS A 210 -4.61 -9.83 8.09
CA HIS A 210 -3.24 -9.42 8.42
C HIS A 210 -2.20 -9.95 7.43
N GLN A 211 -2.45 -11.11 6.81
CA GLN A 211 -1.57 -11.67 5.78
C GLN A 211 -1.40 -10.74 4.57
N ILE A 212 -2.37 -9.85 4.26
CA ILE A 212 -2.23 -8.86 3.18
C ILE A 212 -1.07 -7.91 3.50
N ALA A 213 -1.06 -7.33 4.70
CA ALA A 213 0.00 -6.42 5.12
C ALA A 213 1.35 -7.13 5.24
N ALA A 214 1.37 -8.34 5.81
CA ALA A 214 2.58 -9.14 5.95
C ALA A 214 3.21 -9.47 4.59
N HIS A 215 2.40 -9.85 3.60
CA HIS A 215 2.87 -10.13 2.25
C HIS A 215 3.45 -8.90 1.55
N LEU A 216 2.83 -7.73 1.70
CA LEU A 216 3.39 -6.48 1.14
C LEU A 216 4.71 -6.08 1.80
N VAL A 217 4.88 -6.36 3.10
CA VAL A 217 6.17 -6.18 3.80
C VAL A 217 7.22 -7.15 3.24
N GLU A 218 6.87 -8.43 3.06
CA GLU A 218 7.75 -9.42 2.43
C GLU A 218 8.20 -8.99 1.04
N VAL A 219 7.26 -8.57 0.18
CA VAL A 219 7.54 -8.02 -1.16
C VAL A 219 8.46 -6.81 -1.08
N THR A 220 8.27 -5.93 -0.10
CA THR A 220 9.15 -4.75 0.12
C THR A 220 10.56 -5.16 0.49
N LEU A 221 10.73 -6.10 1.42
CA LEU A 221 12.04 -6.59 1.85
C LEU A 221 12.78 -7.31 0.73
N GLN A 222 12.08 -8.14 -0.03
CA GLN A 222 12.65 -8.82 -1.19
C GLN A 222 13.04 -7.82 -2.29
N THR A 223 12.20 -6.82 -2.56
CA THR A 223 12.50 -5.72 -3.49
C THR A 223 13.76 -4.96 -3.05
N GLU A 224 13.89 -4.62 -1.76
CA GLU A 224 15.05 -3.93 -1.22
C GLU A 224 16.33 -4.76 -1.39
N LYS A 225 16.26 -6.07 -1.12
CA LYS A 225 17.38 -7.01 -1.34
C LYS A 225 17.82 -7.01 -2.81
N MET A 226 16.86 -7.13 -3.74
CA MET A 226 17.15 -7.20 -5.18
C MET A 226 17.79 -5.90 -5.70
N ILE A 227 17.24 -4.75 -5.31
CA ILE A 227 17.75 -3.43 -5.71
C ILE A 227 19.16 -3.20 -5.14
N ARG A 228 19.38 -3.53 -3.86
CA ARG A 228 20.70 -3.41 -3.24
C ARG A 228 21.74 -4.31 -3.90
N ALA A 229 21.37 -5.53 -4.27
CA ALA A 229 22.26 -6.44 -5.00
C ALA A 229 22.67 -5.90 -6.38
N ALA A 230 21.84 -5.06 -7.00
CA ALA A 230 22.15 -4.36 -8.25
C ALA A 230 23.00 -3.08 -8.06
N GLY A 231 23.46 -2.80 -6.84
CA GLY A 231 24.31 -1.63 -6.53
C GLY A 231 23.54 -0.32 -6.34
N GLU A 232 22.21 -0.36 -6.34
CA GLU A 232 21.37 0.81 -6.09
C GLU A 232 21.30 1.08 -4.58
N ILE A 233 21.88 2.21 -4.15
CA ILE A 233 21.94 2.60 -2.73
C ILE A 233 20.94 3.74 -2.46
N ASP A 234 20.11 3.58 -1.43
CA ASP A 234 19.19 4.62 -0.99
C ASP A 234 19.93 5.77 -0.32
N SER A 235 19.71 7.00 -0.83
CA SER A 235 20.03 8.25 -0.14
C SER A 235 19.25 8.37 1.17
N GLU A 236 19.75 9.18 2.10
CA GLU A 236 19.03 9.44 3.36
C GLU A 236 17.65 10.08 3.08
N ALA A 237 17.56 10.96 2.09
CA ALA A 237 16.31 11.59 1.69
C ALA A 237 15.26 10.56 1.25
N ARG A 238 15.66 9.58 0.43
CA ARG A 238 14.78 8.46 0.01
C ARG A 238 14.30 7.64 1.20
N ARG A 239 15.19 7.33 2.15
CA ARG A 239 14.82 6.58 3.37
C ARG A 239 13.82 7.35 4.21
N ILE A 240 14.00 8.66 4.40
CA ILE A 240 13.05 9.50 5.14
C ILE A 240 11.71 9.59 4.39
N ALA A 241 11.74 9.80 3.06
CA ALA A 241 10.55 9.84 2.22
C ALA A 241 9.75 8.53 2.29
N ARG A 242 10.42 7.37 2.30
CA ARG A 242 9.77 6.06 2.55
C ARG A 242 9.01 6.03 3.88
N ARG A 243 9.58 6.58 4.96
CA ARG A 243 8.90 6.64 6.26
C ARG A 243 7.72 7.59 6.25
N ILE A 244 7.86 8.77 5.64
CA ILE A 244 6.75 9.72 5.44
C ILE A 244 5.59 9.03 4.71
N TRP A 245 5.90 8.33 3.60
CA TRP A 245 4.88 7.70 2.77
C TRP A 245 4.20 6.50 3.44
N SER A 246 4.97 5.70 4.19
CA SER A 246 4.42 4.65 5.04
C SER A 246 3.41 5.21 6.06
N TRP A 247 3.72 6.35 6.70
CA TRP A 247 2.77 7.05 7.58
C TRP A 247 1.57 7.62 6.82
N ARG A 248 1.75 8.21 5.63
CA ARG A 248 0.63 8.63 4.74
C ARG A 248 -0.37 7.50 4.53
N GLY A 249 0.12 6.28 4.27
CA GLY A 249 -0.74 5.10 4.09
C GLY A 249 -1.60 4.75 5.32
N ARG A 250 -1.21 5.19 6.53
CA ARG A 250 -1.98 4.96 7.76
C ARG A 250 -3.22 5.85 7.89
N HIS A 251 -3.38 6.86 7.06
CA HIS A 251 -4.48 7.82 7.25
C HIS A 251 -5.08 8.38 5.98
N GLU A 252 -4.45 8.21 4.81
CA GLU A 252 -4.93 8.82 3.57
C GLU A 252 -6.36 8.44 3.21
N ARG A 253 -6.78 7.22 3.54
CA ARG A 253 -8.15 6.74 3.30
C ARG A 253 -9.16 7.26 4.32
N LEU A 254 -8.68 7.77 5.45
CA LEU A 254 -9.48 8.27 6.58
C LEU A 254 -9.49 9.80 6.64
N SER A 255 -8.60 10.45 5.89
CA SER A 255 -8.38 11.89 5.91
C SER A 255 -9.25 12.60 4.89
N ARG A 256 -9.58 13.85 5.18
CA ARG A 256 -10.28 14.70 4.21
C ARG A 256 -9.34 15.05 3.04
N PRO A 257 -9.86 15.15 1.80
CA PRO A 257 -9.05 15.46 0.63
C PRO A 257 -8.23 16.75 0.77
N GLU A 258 -8.80 17.81 1.37
CA GLU A 258 -8.12 19.10 1.52
C GLU A 258 -6.87 19.00 2.41
N LEU A 259 -6.90 18.13 3.43
CA LEU A 259 -5.75 17.89 4.27
C LEU A 259 -4.63 17.18 3.50
N LEU A 260 -4.99 16.22 2.63
CA LEU A 260 -4.01 15.50 1.81
C LEU A 260 -3.34 16.43 0.80
N VAL A 261 -4.12 17.30 0.15
CA VAL A 261 -3.57 18.33 -0.76
C VAL A 261 -2.57 19.23 -0.03
N ALA A 262 -2.90 19.71 1.16
CA ALA A 262 -2.00 20.58 1.93
C ALA A 262 -0.69 19.86 2.33
N LEU A 263 -0.75 18.57 2.68
CA LEU A 263 0.44 17.78 3.00
C LEU A 263 1.29 17.50 1.75
N ASP A 264 0.66 17.27 0.60
CA ASP A 264 1.35 17.08 -0.67
C ASP A 264 2.04 18.37 -1.16
N GLU A 265 1.40 19.53 -0.97
CA GLU A 265 2.00 20.85 -1.23
C GLU A 265 3.22 21.12 -0.34
N GLU A 266 3.17 20.74 0.94
CA GLU A 266 4.30 20.84 1.86
C GLU A 266 5.49 20.00 1.36
N LEU A 267 5.26 18.75 0.97
CA LEU A 267 6.30 17.89 0.42
C LEU A 267 6.85 18.41 -0.92
N ALA A 268 5.98 18.97 -1.77
CA ALA A 268 6.39 19.57 -3.04
C ALA A 268 7.27 20.81 -2.84
N ALA A 269 7.00 21.63 -1.82
CA ALA A 269 7.83 22.77 -1.47
C ALA A 269 9.25 22.37 -1.04
N ILE A 270 9.40 21.23 -0.34
CA ILE A 270 10.71 20.70 0.05
C ILE A 270 11.56 20.32 -1.16
N CYS A 271 10.94 19.83 -2.24
CA CYS A 271 11.65 19.53 -3.49
C CYS A 271 12.21 20.79 -4.18
N LEU A 272 11.65 21.96 -3.90
CA LEU A 272 12.01 23.24 -4.55
C LEU A 272 12.95 24.12 -3.71
N ALA A 273 12.99 23.90 -2.40
CA ALA A 273 13.85 24.62 -1.44
C ALA A 273 15.33 24.31 -1.64
#